data_AF-A0AAW8K6W5-F1
#
_entry.id   AF-A0AAW8K6W5-F1
#
_cell.length_a   1.000
_cell.length_b   1.000
_cell.length_c   1.000
_cell.angle_alpha   90.00
_cell.angle_beta   90.00
_cell.angle_gamma   90.00
#
_symmetry.space_group_name_H-M   'P 1'
#
loop_
_entity.id
_entity.type
_entity.pdbx_description
1 polymer ?
#
loop_
_entity_poly.entity_id
_entity_poly.type
_entity_poly.pdbx_seq_one_letter_code
_entity_poly.pdbx_strand_id
1 'polypeptide(L)'
;FEGGIEYAYYQGIISAAYTILTPREVENSEYFKILFKSFNFIQLLQTCVTGIREGQNINYPFLSKHFIPIPPIEEQKAIVAYIQQKTQS
;
A
#
# COMPACT_ATOMS: atom_id res chain seq x y z
N PHE A 1 12.29 1.35 -8.15
CA PHE A 1 10.94 0.90 -7.75
C PHE A 1 10.44 1.88 -6.69
N GLU A 2 9.59 2.84 -7.06
CA GLU A 2 9.19 3.98 -6.22
C GLU A 2 8.06 3.62 -5.21
N GLY A 3 8.02 2.39 -4.71
CA GLY A 3 7.09 1.98 -3.64
C GLY A 3 5.77 1.35 -4.11
N GLY A 4 5.53 1.27 -5.42
CA GLY A 4 4.58 0.36 -6.09
C GLY A 4 3.07 0.54 -5.84
N ILE A 5 2.66 1.16 -4.73
CA ILE A 5 1.29 1.58 -4.45
C ILE A 5 1.31 3.04 -3.97
N GLU A 6 0.44 3.87 -4.54
CA GLU A 6 0.26 5.27 -4.17
C GLU A 6 -1.19 5.61 -3.83
N TYR A 7 -1.36 6.60 -2.95
CA TYR A 7 -2.67 7.11 -2.57
C TYR A 7 -3.15 8.19 -3.53
N ALA A 8 -4.36 8.05 -4.06
CA ALA A 8 -4.99 9.08 -4.88
C ALA A 8 -5.68 10.12 -3.98
N TYR A 9 -5.15 11.36 -3.98
CA TYR A 9 -5.72 12.46 -3.20
C TYR A 9 -6.98 13.07 -3.83
N TYR A 10 -7.17 12.89 -5.13
CA TYR A 10 -8.26 13.48 -5.89
C TYR A 10 -8.87 12.45 -6.84
N GLN A 11 -10.17 12.60 -7.08
CA GLN A 11 -10.86 11.84 -8.11
C GLN A 11 -10.52 12.43 -9.49
N GLY A 12 -10.11 11.58 -10.42
CA GLY A 12 -9.71 11.99 -11.76
C GLY A 12 -9.52 10.82 -12.72
N ILE A 13 -8.95 11.10 -13.88
CA ILE A 13 -8.64 10.10 -14.90
C ILE A 13 -7.21 9.59 -14.66
N ILE A 14 -7.06 8.27 -14.58
CA ILE A 14 -5.75 7.61 -14.49
C ILE A 14 -5.53 6.75 -15.74
N SER A 15 -4.26 6.54 -16.11
CA SER A 15 -3.92 5.62 -17.21
C SER A 15 -4.41 4.20 -16.92
N ALA A 16 -4.83 3.47 -17.95
CA ALA A 16 -5.22 2.06 -17.84
C ALA A 16 -4.06 1.14 -17.41
N ALA A 17 -2.82 1.64 -17.37
CA ALA A 17 -1.67 0.94 -16.84
C ALA A 17 -1.70 0.74 -15.31
N TYR A 18 -2.62 1.39 -14.58
CA TYR A 18 -2.74 1.29 -13.13
C TYR A 18 -3.87 0.36 -12.69
N THR A 19 -3.63 -0.41 -11.63
CA THR A 19 -4.67 -1.17 -10.93
C THR A 19 -5.23 -0.32 -9.79
N ILE A 20 -6.54 -0.08 -9.79
CA ILE A 20 -7.22 0.67 -8.72
C ILE A 20 -7.49 -0.26 -7.54
N LEU A 21 -7.03 0.14 -6.35
CA LEU A 21 -7.37 -0.52 -5.09
C LEU A 21 -8.33 0.37 -4.30
N THR A 22 -9.55 -0.11 -4.08
CA THR A 22 -10.55 0.61 -3.29
C THR A 22 -10.73 -0.09 -1.94
N PRO A 23 -10.52 0.61 -0.80
CA PRO A 23 -10.76 0.03 0.51
C PRO A 23 -12.24 -0.31 0.66
N ARG A 24 -12.53 -1.50 1.18
CA ARG A 24 -13.91 -1.93 1.46
C ARG A 24 -14.47 -1.22 2.71
N GLU A 25 -13.60 -0.96 3.68
CA GLU A 25 -13.90 -0.29 4.94
C GLU A 25 -12.84 0.80 5.15
N VAL A 26 -13.28 2.03 5.44
CA VAL A 26 -12.46 3.25 5.39
C VAL A 26 -11.98 3.66 6.79
N GLU A 27 -11.93 2.74 7.76
CA GLU A 27 -11.78 3.16 9.16
C GLU A 27 -10.43 3.85 9.45
N ASN A 28 -9.36 3.58 8.68
CA ASN A 28 -8.10 4.33 8.81
C ASN A 28 -7.21 4.29 7.54
N SER A 29 -7.38 5.25 6.63
CA SER A 29 -6.54 5.36 5.41
C SER A 29 -5.05 5.62 5.70
N GLU A 30 -4.74 6.34 6.78
CA GLU A 30 -3.36 6.65 7.16
C GLU A 30 -2.58 5.41 7.58
N TYR A 31 -3.25 4.46 8.26
CA TYR A 31 -2.64 3.17 8.58
C TYR A 31 -2.21 2.42 7.32
N PHE A 32 -3.10 2.31 6.32
CA PHE A 32 -2.79 1.64 5.05
C PHE A 32 -1.69 2.36 4.27
N LYS A 33 -1.66 3.69 4.30
CA LYS A 33 -0.59 4.48 3.69
C LYS A 33 0.77 4.12 4.29
N ILE A 34 0.86 3.97 5.61
CA ILE A 34 2.09 3.53 6.28
C ILE A 34 2.41 2.07 5.97
N LEU A 35 1.41 1.19 6.06
CA LEU A 35 1.56 -0.25 5.84
C LEU A 35 2.11 -0.53 4.44
N PHE A 36 1.58 0.11 3.40
CA PHE A 36 2.02 -0.07 2.01
C PHE A 36 3.42 0.51 1.73
N LYS A 37 3.93 1.37 2.59
CA LYS A 37 5.32 1.85 2.55
C LYS A 37 6.25 1.11 3.50
N SER A 38 5.74 0.15 4.27
CA SER A 38 6.56 -0.65 5.18
C SER A 38 7.53 -1.54 4.41
N PHE A 39 8.70 -1.80 5.00
CA PHE A 39 9.72 -2.66 4.40
C PHE A 39 9.18 -4.04 4.03
N ASN A 40 8.42 -4.67 4.94
CA ASN A 40 7.84 -6.00 4.71
C ASN A 40 6.86 -6.01 3.53
N PHE A 41 6.04 -4.97 3.41
CA PHE A 41 5.11 -4.87 2.29
C PHE A 41 5.83 -4.63 0.97
N ILE A 42 6.85 -3.76 0.94
CA ILE A 42 7.66 -3.52 -0.26
C ILE A 42 8.38 -4.80 -0.69
N GLN A 43 8.93 -5.56 0.26
CA GLN A 43 9.59 -6.84 -0.02
C GLN A 43 8.58 -7.85 -0.60
N LEU A 44 7.38 -7.95 -0.02
CA LEU A 44 6.30 -8.75 -0.59
C LEU A 44 5.96 -8.29 -2.02
N LEU A 45 5.83 -6.98 -2.22
CA LEU A 45 5.48 -6.42 -3.51
C LEU A 45 6.52 -6.75 -4.58
N GLN A 46 7.82 -6.70 -4.24
CA GLN A 46 8.91 -7.11 -5.13
C GLN A 46 8.80 -8.58 -5.57
N THR A 47 8.33 -9.49 -4.70
CA THR A 47 8.08 -10.88 -5.11
C THR A 47 6.88 -11.04 -6.05
N CYS A 48 5.98 -10.05 -6.07
CA CYS A 48 4.79 -10.03 -6.91
C CYS A 48 5.01 -9.29 -8.24
N VAL A 49 6.17 -8.65 -8.44
CA VAL A 49 6.51 -7.96 -9.69
C VAL A 49 6.89 -8.99 -10.76
N THR A 50 6.25 -8.87 -11.92
CA THR A 50 6.53 -9.69 -13.10
C THR A 50 7.08 -8.82 -14.23
N GLY A 51 8.11 -9.28 -14.93
CA GLY A 51 8.70 -8.59 -16.09
C GLY A 51 10.21 -8.33 -15.95
N ILE A 52 10.94 -8.36 -17.08
CA ILE A 52 12.43 -8.33 -17.13
C ILE A 52 13.00 -7.12 -17.91
N ARG A 53 12.16 -6.30 -18.57
CA ARG A 53 12.61 -5.27 -19.51
C ARG A 53 12.03 -3.87 -19.23
N GLU A 54 10.78 -3.58 -19.56
CA GLU A 54 10.22 -2.20 -19.49
C GLU A 54 8.81 -2.10 -18.89
N GLY A 55 8.20 -3.24 -18.49
CA GLY A 55 6.89 -3.29 -17.85
C GLY A 55 6.94 -4.15 -16.61
N GLN A 56 7.23 -3.54 -15.47
CA GLN A 56 7.06 -4.19 -14.17
C GLN A 56 5.58 -4.14 -13.82
N ASN A 57 4.86 -5.24 -14.09
CA ASN A 57 3.46 -5.36 -13.70
C ASN A 57 3.37 -6.08 -12.37
N ILE A 58 2.58 -5.53 -11.45
CA ILE A 58 2.24 -6.19 -10.20
C ILE A 58 1.21 -7.27 -10.52
N ASN A 59 1.52 -8.53 -10.20
CA ASN A 59 0.56 -9.62 -10.27
C ASN A 59 -0.43 -9.51 -9.11
N TYR A 60 -1.48 -8.70 -9.28
CA TYR A 60 -2.50 -8.49 -8.26
C TYR A 60 -3.22 -9.78 -7.81
N PRO A 61 -3.58 -10.73 -8.70
CA PRO A 61 -4.12 -12.02 -8.28
C PRO A 61 -3.21 -12.83 -7.35
N PHE A 62 -1.90 -12.64 -7.44
CA PHE A 62 -0.93 -13.25 -6.53
C PHE A 62 -0.79 -12.45 -5.23
N LEU A 63 -0.70 -11.12 -5.33
CA LEU A 63 -0.63 -10.22 -4.17
C LEU A 63 -1.87 -10.35 -3.27
N SER A 64 -3.07 -10.39 -3.85
CA SER A 64 -4.36 -10.49 -3.14
C SER A 64 -4.53 -11.78 -2.31
N LYS A 65 -3.71 -12.80 -2.55
CA LYS A 65 -3.69 -14.04 -1.74
C LYS A 65 -2.84 -13.92 -0.48
N HIS A 66 -2.06 -12.85 -0.34
CA HIS A 66 -1.23 -12.62 0.84
C HIS A 66 -2.04 -11.89 1.90
N PHE A 67 -1.89 -12.35 3.14
CA PHE A 67 -2.48 -11.69 4.29
C PHE A 67 -1.67 -10.46 4.66
N ILE A 68 -2.38 -9.37 4.95
CA ILE A 68 -1.82 -8.17 5.56
C ILE A 68 -2.36 -8.05 6.99
N PRO A 69 -1.58 -7.55 7.94
CA PRO A 69 -2.06 -7.31 9.30
C PRO A 69 -3.08 -6.18 9.28
N ILE A 70 -4.23 -6.40 9.91
CA ILE A 70 -5.25 -5.38 10.14
C ILE A 70 -5.65 -5.49 11.62
N PRO A 71 -4.96 -4.77 12.52
CA PRO A 71 -5.28 -4.78 13.94
C PRO A 71 -6.56 -3.97 14.21
N PRO A 72 -7.12 -3.99 15.44
CA PRO A 72 -8.27 -3.14 15.80
C PRO A 72 -8.00 -1.65 15.56
N ILE A 73 -9.06 -0.87 15.31
CA ILE A 73 -8.96 0.54 14.93
C ILE A 73 -8.14 1.40 15.91
N GLU A 74 -8.24 1.12 17.21
CA GLU A 74 -7.49 1.83 18.24
C GLU A 74 -5.97 1.58 18.15
N GLU A 75 -5.58 0.35 17.83
CA GLU A 75 -4.17 0.00 17.60
C GLU A 75 -3.66 0.61 16.29
N GLN A 76 -4.48 0.62 15.23
CA GLN A 76 -4.14 1.30 13.98
C GLN A 76 -3.84 2.79 14.22
N LYS A 77 -4.67 3.49 15.00
CA LYS A 77 -4.46 4.90 15.38
C LYS A 77 -3.18 5.08 16.19
N ALA A 78 -2.91 4.21 17.16
CA ALA A 78 -1.71 4.28 17.98
C ALA A 78 -0.43 4.11 17.14
N ILE A 79 -0.42 3.18 16.18
CA ILE A 79 0.69 2.97 15.23
C ILE A 79 0.93 4.23 14.40
N VAL A 80 -0.13 4.80 13.81
CA VAL A 80 -0.04 6.02 13.00
C VAL A 80 0.55 7.17 13.82
N ALA A 81 0.02 7.41 15.03
CA ALA A 81 0.48 8.49 15.90
C ALA A 81 1.95 8.33 16.30
N TYR A 82 2.38 7.11 16.64
CA TYR A 82 3.77 6.82 16.99
C TYR A 82 4.72 7.13 15.82
N ILE A 83 4.37 6.70 14.61
CA ILE A 83 5.22 6.88 13.43
C ILE A 83 5.28 8.36 13.04
N GLN A 84 4.14 9.06 13.03
CA GLN A 84 4.10 10.51 12.74
C GLN A 84 4.97 11.31 13.73
N GLN A 85 4.92 10.99 15.02
CA GLN A 85 5.78 11.62 16.03
C GLN A 85 7.26 11.40 15.75
N LYS A 86 7.65 10.22 15.27
CA LYS A 86 9.05 9.86 15.00
C LYS A 86 9.60 10.42 13.69
N THR A 87 8.73 10.74 12.72
CA THR A 87 9.13 11.21 11.38
C THR A 87 9.01 12.73 11.22
N GLN A 88 8.47 13.47 12.19
CA GLN A 88 8.41 14.94 12.20
C GLN A 88 9.70 15.63 12.70
N SER A 89 10.89 15.09 12.40
CA SER A 89 12.18 15.71 12.74
C SER A 89 12.96 16.14 11.50
#